data_AF-A0A962FP11-F1
#
_entry.id   AF-A0A962FP11-F1
#
_cell.length_a   1.000
_cell.length_b   1.000
_cell.length_c   1.000
_cell.angle_alpha   90.00
_cell.angle_beta   90.00
_cell.angle_gamma   90.00
#
_symmetry.space_group_name_H-M   'P 1'
#
loop_
_entity.id
_entity.type
_entity.pdbx_description
1 polymer ?
#
loop_
_entity_poly.entity_id
_entity_poly.type
_entity_poly.pdbx_seq_one_letter_code
_entity_poly.pdbx_strand_id
1 'polypeptide(L)' 'QEVTFIGTYTYTMVEFRETLAGLAAGIFGPLDWIEQRPLAEGVRAFADLKAGGVAAAKIVLRM' A
#
# COMPACT_ATOMS: atom_id res chain seq x y z
N GLN A 1 -0.60 -31.64 -18.58
CA GLN A 1 -0.09 -30.35 -18.06
C GLN A 1 -0.74 -30.12 -16.71
N GLU A 2 0.05 -29.76 -15.71
CA GLU A 2 -0.44 -29.52 -14.35
C GLU A 2 -0.44 -28.01 -14.08
N VAL A 3 -1.47 -27.53 -13.36
CA VAL A 3 -1.60 -26.12 -12.97
C VAL A 3 -1.82 -26.10 -11.45
N THR A 4 -0.99 -25.35 -10.73
CA THR A 4 -1.11 -25.17 -9.28
C THR A 4 -1.65 -23.78 -8.98
N PHE A 5 -2.57 -23.70 -8.02
CA PHE A 5 -3.09 -22.44 -7.50
C PHE A 5 -2.57 -22.20 -6.08
N ILE A 6 -2.12 -20.98 -5.80
CA ILE A 6 -1.64 -20.58 -4.48
C ILE A 6 -2.47 -19.39 -4.04
N GLY A 7 -3.16 -19.55 -2.91
CA GLY A 7 -3.74 -18.44 -2.17
C GLY A 7 -2.75 -17.93 -1.14
N THR A 8 -2.64 -16.61 -1.00
CA THR A 8 -1.89 -16.00 0.10
C THR A 8 -2.80 -15.05 0.87
N TYR A 9 -2.61 -15.00 2.18
CA TYR A 9 -3.27 -14.05 3.07
C TYR A 9 -2.21 -13.30 3.85
N THR A 10 -2.05 -12.01 3.56
CA THR A 10 -1.06 -11.12 4.20
C THR A 10 0.36 -11.69 4.12
N TYR A 11 1.15 -11.52 5.17
CA TYR A 11 2.56 -11.89 5.26
C TYR A 11 2.90 -12.35 6.68
N THR A 12 3.90 -13.21 6.78
CA THR A 12 4.57 -13.57 8.02
C THR A 12 5.43 -12.41 8.53
N MET A 13 5.82 -12.48 9.81
CA MET A 13 6.74 -11.50 10.39
C MET A 13 8.14 -11.53 9.77
N VAL A 14 8.54 -12.65 9.17
CA VAL A 14 9.82 -12.75 8.44
C VAL A 14 9.73 -11.91 7.17
N GLU A 15 8.73 -12.17 6.33
CA GLU A 15 8.50 -11.44 5.08
C GLU A 15 8.31 -9.94 5.32
N PHE A 16 7.64 -9.56 6.41
CA PHE A 16 7.49 -8.15 6.79
C PHE A 16 8.84 -7.46 7.07
N ARG A 17 9.73 -8.10 7.84
CA ARG A 17 11.05 -7.54 8.18
C ARG A 17 11.93 -7.44 6.95
N GLU A 18 11.91 -8.45 6.10
CA GLU A 18 12.65 -8.44 4.83
C GLU A 18 12.15 -7.33 3.90
N THR A 19 10.83 -7.16 3.81
CA THR A 19 10.23 -6.06 3.04
C THR A 19 10.65 -4.70 3.59
N LEU A 20 10.64 -4.51 4.91
CA LEU A 20 11.13 -3.27 5.53
C LEU A 20 12.61 -3.01 5.25
N ALA A 21 13.46 -4.05 5.32
CA ALA A 21 14.87 -3.93 4.99
C ALA A 21 15.07 -3.50 3.53
N GLY A 22 14.29 -4.06 2.60
CA GLY A 22 14.29 -3.64 1.19
C GLY A 22 13.81 -2.20 0.99
N LEU A 23 12.76 -1.77 1.70
CA LEU A 23 12.29 -0.38 1.68
C LEU A 23 13.39 0.58 2.15
N ALA A 24 14.05 0.25 3.25
CA ALA A 24 15.17 1.05 3.78
C ALA A 24 16.38 1.08 2.83
N ALA A 25 16.65 -0.04 2.15
CA ALA A 25 17.70 -0.16 1.15
C ALA A 25 17.34 0.47 -0.21
N GLY A 26 16.11 0.98 -0.39
CA GLY A 26 15.66 1.64 -1.61
C GLY A 26 15.48 0.70 -2.83
N ILE A 27 15.47 -0.62 -2.63
CA ILE A 27 15.43 -1.58 -3.74
C ILE A 27 14.08 -1.63 -4.47
N PHE A 28 13.04 -1.03 -3.89
CA PHE A 28 11.70 -0.94 -4.47
C PHE A 28 11.47 0.34 -5.28
N GLY A 29 12.52 1.13 -5.51
CA GLY A 29 12.44 2.38 -6.26
C GLY A 29 11.81 3.53 -5.47
N PRO A 30 11.49 4.65 -6.14
CA PRO A 30 10.87 5.80 -5.51
C PRO A 30 9.46 5.44 -4.99
N LEU A 31 9.16 5.85 -3.76
CA LEU A 31 7.87 5.61 -3.11
C LEU A 31 6.87 6.78 -3.34
N ASP A 32 6.92 7.35 -4.54
CA ASP A 32 6.13 8.53 -4.96
C ASP A 32 4.68 8.19 -5.34
N TRP A 33 4.28 6.93 -5.15
CA TRP A 33 2.92 6.43 -5.37
C TRP A 33 1.96 6.68 -4.20
N ILE A 34 2.38 7.48 -3.20
CA ILE A 34 1.59 7.82 -2.01
C ILE A 34 1.04 9.24 -2.13
N GLU A 35 -0.26 9.38 -1.93
CA GLU A 35 -0.90 10.66 -1.66
C GLU A 35 -1.04 10.87 -0.15
N GLN A 36 -0.86 12.09 0.33
CA GLN A 36 -0.95 12.42 1.76
C GLN A 36 -2.07 13.42 1.99
N ARG A 37 -2.91 13.16 3.00
CA ARG A 37 -4.04 14.03 3.37
C ARG A 37 -4.12 14.19 4.89
N PRO A 38 -4.73 15.28 5.41
CA PRO A 38 -5.05 15.38 6.82
C PRO A 38 -6.01 14.27 7.27
N LEU A 39 -5.87 13.79 8.50
CA LEU A 39 -6.74 12.79 9.11
C LEU A 39 -8.19 13.27 9.16
N ALA A 40 -8.40 14.56 9.35
CA ALA A 40 -9.71 15.20 9.30
C ALA A 40 -10.44 14.97 7.96
N GLU A 41 -9.72 14.70 6.87
CA GLU A 41 -10.29 14.43 5.56
C GLU A 41 -10.59 12.94 5.32
N GLY A 42 -10.45 12.08 6.33
CA GLY A 42 -10.60 10.63 6.17
C GLY A 42 -11.90 10.23 5.47
N VAL A 43 -13.04 10.80 5.88
CA VAL A 43 -14.34 10.52 5.24
C VAL A 43 -14.32 10.82 3.74
N ARG A 44 -13.73 11.96 3.35
CA ARG A 44 -13.60 12.34 1.94
C ARG A 44 -12.65 11.39 1.20
N ALA A 45 -11.53 11.02 1.80
CA ALA A 45 -10.58 10.07 1.21
C ALA A 45 -11.24 8.72 0.86
N PHE A 46 -12.09 8.19 1.74
CA PHE A 46 -12.85 6.97 1.45
C PHE A 46 -13.90 7.17 0.34
N ALA A 47 -14.59 8.31 0.32
CA ALA A 47 -15.55 8.62 -0.74
C ALA A 47 -14.88 8.70 -2.12
N ASP A 48 -13.73 9.37 -2.21
CA ASP A 48 -12.95 9.50 -3.44
C ASP A 48 -12.41 8.14 -3.93
N LEU A 49 -11.92 7.30 -3.00
CA LEU A 49 -11.49 5.93 -3.31
C LEU A 49 -12.64 5.11 -3.90
N LYS A 50 -13.83 5.17 -3.28
CA LYS A 50 -15.03 4.46 -3.77
C LYS A 50 -15.45 4.95 -5.15
N ALA A 51 -15.32 6.26 -5.42
CA ALA A 51 -15.65 6.86 -6.70
C ALA A 51 -14.59 6.58 -7.80
N GLY A 52 -13.46 5.96 -7.46
CA GLY A 52 -12.35 5.73 -8.40
C GLY A 52 -11.59 7.01 -8.77
N GLY A 53 -11.70 8.07 -7.97
CA GLY A 53 -11.10 9.39 -8.25
C GLY A 53 -9.65 9.54 -7.76
N VAL A 54 -9.08 8.49 -7.15
CA VAL A 54 -7.73 8.54 -6.57
C VAL A 54 -6.76 7.82 -7.51
N ALA A 55 -5.83 8.58 -8.07
CA ALA A 55 -4.80 8.05 -8.97
C ALA A 55 -3.64 7.38 -8.20
N ALA A 56 -3.41 7.80 -6.95
CA ALA A 56 -2.36 7.23 -6.11
C ALA A 56 -2.70 5.81 -5.64
N ALA A 57 -1.68 4.96 -5.50
CA ALA A 57 -1.86 3.57 -5.07
C ALA A 57 -2.23 3.46 -3.58
N LYS A 58 -1.82 4.43 -2.76
CA LYS A 58 -2.18 4.51 -1.33
C LYS A 58 -2.39 5.96 -0.91
N ILE A 59 -3.27 6.16 0.06
CA ILE A 59 -3.44 7.42 0.80
C ILE A 59 -2.90 7.24 2.22
N VAL A 60 -2.03 8.14 2.68
CA VAL A 60 -1.59 8.24 4.07
C VAL A 60 -2.30 9.41 4.74
N LEU A 61 -3.08 9.11 5.78
CA LEU A 61 -3.75 10.11 6.60
C LEU A 61 -2.81 10.57 7.73
N ARG A 62 -2.54 11.87 7.80
CA ARG A 62 -1.65 12.48 8.80
C ARG A 62 -2.45 13.19 9.88
N MET A 63 -2.07 12.97 11.14
CA MET A 63 -2.62 13.69 12.29
C MET A 63 -2.34 15.19 12.23
#